data_AF-A0A1F0U9J3-F1
#
_entry.id   AF-A0A1F0U9J3-F1
#
_cell.length_a   1.000
_cell.length_b   1.000
_cell.length_c   1.000
_cell.angle_alpha   90.00
_cell.angle_beta   90.00
_cell.angle_gamma   90.00
#
_symmetry.space_group_name_H-M   'P 1'
#
loop_
_entity.id
_entity.type
_entity.pdbx_description
1 polymer ?
#
loop_
_entity_poly.entity_id
_entity_poly.type
_entity_poly.pdbx_seq_one_letter_code
_entity_poly.pdbx_strand_id
1 'polypeptide(L)'
;MALVAVLLVSSCAKNEGKCTCGRGEKGSDTVVVLSPKRLDVKSKDDVSLRVVDADYCLHFTKKLLNYIVMDVKFKCKGNDDVSSSALTDFVNGPLYLYFCNQYGKILADVVPLASSYKDDAKLKEALKKGGEVCISFVGMIPSDLAKNIDGFTIGYDVTYANQDLKDKFRLNCNTSSMEQVEKWDKLIDELETTYLKELAMNKQTDELNPTQLDSERSKLNGKKERMWAQIDSAVKAHALAPMQMVRLGGIHMKAKSIEEGGFH
;
A
#
# COMPACT_ATOMS: atom_id res chain seq x y z
N MET A 1 -53.85 22.19 -10.54
CA MET A 1 -52.51 21.65 -10.84
C MET A 1 -51.61 21.95 -9.66
N ALA A 2 -51.11 20.91 -8.99
CA ALA A 2 -50.26 21.05 -7.80
C ALA A 2 -48.80 21.27 -8.23
N LEU A 3 -48.20 22.35 -7.72
CA LEU A 3 -46.80 22.72 -7.95
C LEU A 3 -45.94 21.96 -6.92
N VAL A 4 -45.16 20.98 -7.37
CA VAL A 4 -44.20 20.27 -6.51
C VAL A 4 -42.99 21.18 -6.31
N ALA A 5 -42.88 21.77 -5.13
CA ALA A 5 -41.68 22.45 -4.68
C ALA A 5 -40.63 21.40 -4.30
N VAL A 6 -39.68 21.15 -5.20
CA VAL A 6 -38.47 20.38 -4.89
C VAL A 6 -37.56 21.26 -4.04
N LEU A 7 -37.52 20.99 -2.75
CA LEU A 7 -36.55 21.53 -1.81
C LEU A 7 -35.15 21.06 -2.21
N LEU A 8 -34.43 21.91 -2.94
CA LEU A 8 -32.97 21.83 -3.11
C LEU A 8 -32.34 22.06 -1.73
N VAL A 9 -31.98 20.97 -1.05
CA VAL A 9 -31.09 21.04 0.10
C VAL A 9 -29.71 21.38 -0.41
N SER A 10 -29.32 22.63 -0.14
CA SER A 10 -28.03 23.23 -0.42
C SER A 10 -26.87 22.42 0.18
N SER A 11 -26.05 21.80 -0.68
CA SER A 11 -24.71 21.35 -0.31
C SER A 11 -23.71 22.48 -0.54
N CYS A 12 -23.44 23.26 0.49
CA CYS A 12 -22.28 24.14 0.53
C CYS A 12 -21.51 23.90 1.83
N ALA A 13 -20.37 23.19 1.76
CA ALA A 13 -19.13 23.60 2.44
C ALA A 13 -17.98 22.61 2.17
N LYS A 14 -16.91 23.15 1.55
CA LYS A 14 -15.48 23.01 1.89
C LYS A 14 -14.83 21.62 1.82
N ASN A 15 -14.13 21.33 0.72
CA ASN A 15 -12.68 21.60 0.58
C ASN A 15 -12.21 21.05 -0.77
N GLU A 16 -11.70 21.95 -1.60
CA GLU A 16 -11.03 21.63 -2.86
C GLU A 16 -9.64 21.11 -2.54
N GLY A 17 -9.52 19.79 -2.55
CA GLY A 17 -8.28 19.02 -2.47
C GLY A 17 -8.56 17.59 -2.91
N LYS A 18 -9.35 17.41 -3.98
CA LYS A 18 -9.73 16.10 -4.49
C LYS A 18 -8.51 15.46 -5.16
N CYS A 19 -8.20 14.25 -4.73
CA CYS A 19 -7.16 13.42 -5.32
C CYS A 19 -7.36 13.29 -6.85
N THR A 20 -6.29 13.40 -7.63
CA THR A 20 -6.34 13.34 -9.11
C THR A 20 -6.25 11.91 -9.66
N CYS A 21 -6.26 10.88 -8.81
CA CYS A 21 -6.16 9.51 -9.31
C CYS A 21 -7.39 9.14 -10.14
N GLY A 22 -7.14 8.60 -11.34
CA GLY A 22 -8.17 8.04 -12.19
C GLY A 22 -8.84 6.87 -11.48
N ARG A 23 -10.06 7.07 -10.99
CA ARG A 23 -10.91 5.99 -10.46
C ARG A 23 -11.21 5.01 -11.59
N GLY A 24 -11.14 3.71 -11.31
CA GLY A 24 -11.55 2.69 -12.27
C GLY A 24 -10.75 1.40 -12.18
N GLU A 25 -11.21 0.43 -12.96
CA GLU A 25 -10.54 -0.86 -13.17
C GLU A 25 -9.76 -0.79 -14.49
N LYS A 26 -8.49 -1.20 -14.45
CA LYS A 26 -7.66 -1.39 -15.64
C LYS A 26 -7.08 -2.80 -15.59
N GLY A 27 -7.68 -3.72 -16.35
CA GLY A 27 -7.29 -5.12 -16.32
C GLY A 27 -7.54 -5.74 -14.94
N SER A 28 -6.48 -6.20 -14.28
CA SER A 28 -6.53 -6.82 -12.95
C SER A 28 -6.47 -5.84 -11.78
N ASP A 29 -6.31 -4.55 -12.09
CA ASP A 29 -5.96 -3.53 -11.10
C ASP A 29 -7.14 -2.58 -10.90
N THR A 30 -7.42 -2.25 -9.65
CA THR A 30 -8.51 -1.38 -9.24
C THR A 30 -7.95 -0.23 -8.41
N VAL A 31 -8.45 0.98 -8.66
CA VAL A 31 -8.16 2.14 -7.81
C VAL A 31 -9.44 2.62 -7.16
N VAL A 32 -9.47 2.62 -5.83
CA VAL A 32 -10.56 3.13 -4.99
C VAL A 32 -10.09 4.40 -4.29
N VAL A 33 -10.96 5.38 -4.13
CA VAL A 33 -10.66 6.60 -3.38
C VAL A 33 -11.35 6.56 -2.04
N LEU A 34 -10.58 6.73 -0.96
CA LEU A 34 -11.05 6.69 0.42
C LEU A 34 -10.66 7.97 1.15
N SER A 35 -11.57 8.46 1.99
CA SER A 35 -11.33 9.59 2.88
C SER A 35 -11.17 9.13 4.34
N PRO A 36 -10.34 9.81 5.16
CA PRO A 36 -10.21 9.48 6.57
C PRO A 36 -11.51 9.80 7.32
N LYS A 37 -11.99 8.85 8.12
CA LYS A 37 -13.17 9.04 9.00
C LYS A 37 -12.79 9.61 10.36
N ARG A 38 -11.51 9.54 10.73
CA ARG A 38 -10.90 10.18 11.91
C ARG A 38 -9.51 10.66 11.54
N LEU A 39 -9.20 11.91 11.90
CA LEU A 39 -7.91 12.51 11.59
C LEU A 39 -6.88 12.25 12.70
N ASP A 40 -7.28 12.31 13.96
CA ASP A 40 -6.34 12.14 15.07
C ASP A 40 -6.06 10.65 15.32
N VAL A 41 -4.79 10.28 15.35
CA VAL A 41 -4.33 8.93 15.68
C VAL A 41 -4.05 8.87 17.17
N LYS A 42 -4.97 8.29 17.94
CA LYS A 42 -4.83 8.20 19.39
C LYS A 42 -3.72 7.21 19.76
N SER A 43 -2.70 7.68 20.47
CA SER A 43 -1.69 6.85 21.14
C SER A 43 -1.87 6.91 22.66
N LYS A 44 -1.28 5.96 23.39
CA LYS A 44 -1.23 6.00 24.86
C LYS A 44 -0.27 7.07 25.41
N ASP A 45 0.70 7.49 24.58
CA ASP A 45 1.84 8.33 24.98
C ASP A 45 1.72 9.77 24.45
N ASP A 46 0.50 10.24 24.19
CA ASP A 46 0.18 11.60 23.68
C ASP A 46 0.96 12.01 22.41
N VAL A 47 1.29 11.00 21.59
CA VAL A 47 1.95 11.22 20.29
C VAL A 47 0.96 11.89 19.35
N SER A 48 1.21 13.16 19.06
CA SER A 48 0.37 13.98 18.18
C SER A 48 0.62 13.63 16.71
N LEU A 49 0.07 12.50 16.28
CA LEU A 49 0.02 12.07 14.90
C LEU A 49 -1.39 12.34 14.35
N ARG A 50 -1.48 13.11 13.26
CA ARG A 50 -2.75 13.45 12.61
C ARG A 50 -2.69 13.15 11.13
N VAL A 51 -3.67 12.42 10.59
CA VAL A 51 -3.86 12.22 9.16
C VAL A 51 -4.20 13.57 8.52
N VAL A 52 -3.56 13.88 7.38
CA VAL A 52 -3.91 15.06 6.59
C VAL A 52 -5.30 14.87 6.01
N ASP A 53 -6.15 15.88 6.12
CA ASP A 53 -7.53 15.82 5.62
C ASP A 53 -7.55 15.90 4.10
N ALA A 54 -7.59 14.74 3.45
CA ALA A 54 -7.55 14.58 2.00
C ALA A 54 -8.15 13.24 1.57
N ASP A 55 -8.43 13.13 0.27
CA ASP A 55 -8.77 11.86 -0.37
C ASP A 55 -7.50 11.09 -0.76
N TYR A 56 -7.51 9.79 -0.52
CA TYR A 56 -6.36 8.91 -0.76
C TYR A 56 -6.72 7.76 -1.69
N CYS A 57 -5.75 7.33 -2.50
CA CYS A 57 -5.94 6.26 -3.47
C CYS A 57 -5.49 4.93 -2.85
N LEU A 58 -6.43 4.02 -2.76
CA LEU A 58 -6.22 2.63 -2.45
C LEU A 58 -6.02 1.89 -3.76
N HIS A 59 -4.81 1.40 -3.97
CA HIS A 59 -4.48 0.60 -5.14
C HIS A 59 -4.60 -0.88 -4.79
N PHE A 60 -5.34 -1.61 -5.61
CA PHE A 60 -5.58 -3.03 -5.45
C PHE A 60 -5.21 -3.75 -6.74
N THR A 61 -4.55 -4.90 -6.63
CA THR A 61 -4.28 -5.77 -7.78
C THR A 61 -4.67 -7.21 -7.48
N LYS A 62 -5.34 -7.85 -8.43
CA LYS A 62 -5.64 -9.30 -8.38
C LYS A 62 -4.51 -10.18 -8.92
N LYS A 63 -3.47 -9.59 -9.53
CA LYS A 63 -2.38 -10.36 -10.15
C LYS A 63 -1.38 -10.94 -9.14
N LEU A 64 -1.34 -10.43 -7.91
CA LEU A 64 -0.33 -10.78 -6.91
C LEU A 64 -0.94 -10.75 -5.52
N LEU A 65 -1.32 -11.91 -4.99
CA LEU A 65 -1.74 -12.04 -3.58
C LEU A 65 -2.91 -11.16 -3.18
N ASN A 66 -3.69 -10.67 -4.14
CA ASN A 66 -4.69 -9.63 -3.89
C ASN A 66 -4.05 -8.46 -3.08
N TYR A 67 -2.90 -8.00 -3.56
CA TYR A 67 -2.10 -6.99 -2.86
C TYR A 67 -2.80 -5.65 -2.88
N ILE A 68 -2.70 -4.96 -1.75
CA ILE A 68 -3.32 -3.68 -1.54
C ILE A 68 -2.37 -2.72 -0.84
N VAL A 69 -2.48 -1.46 -1.23
CA VAL A 69 -1.57 -0.41 -0.78
C VAL A 69 -2.25 0.94 -0.83
N MET A 70 -1.93 1.75 0.16
CA MET A 70 -2.40 3.12 0.28
C MET A 70 -1.36 3.96 0.99
N ASP A 71 -0.91 5.03 0.35
CA ASP A 71 0.05 5.96 0.92
C ASP A 71 -0.69 7.07 1.63
N VAL A 72 -0.51 7.17 2.95
CA VAL A 72 -1.22 8.13 3.80
C VAL A 72 -0.24 9.17 4.31
N LYS A 73 -0.63 10.43 4.19
CA LYS A 73 0.13 11.57 4.68
C LYS A 73 -0.29 11.91 6.11
N PHE A 74 0.69 12.06 6.99
CA PHE A 74 0.50 12.49 8.37
C PHE A 74 1.18 13.82 8.62
N LYS A 75 0.63 14.57 9.56
CA LYS A 75 1.22 15.73 10.22
C LYS A 75 1.58 15.34 11.65
N CYS A 76 2.84 15.51 12.00
CA CYS A 76 3.39 15.23 13.31
C CYS A 76 3.69 16.55 14.02
N LYS A 77 3.32 16.65 15.30
CA LYS A 77 3.90 17.64 16.20
C LYS A 77 5.17 17.02 16.78
N GLY A 78 6.32 17.68 16.59
CA GLY A 78 7.59 17.18 17.09
C GLY A 78 7.52 16.94 18.60
N ASN A 79 8.08 15.82 19.04
CA ASN A 79 8.22 15.47 20.46
C ASN A 79 9.66 14.99 20.70
N ASP A 80 10.34 15.60 21.66
CA ASP A 80 11.71 15.23 22.03
C ASP A 80 11.77 13.85 22.72
N ASP A 81 10.65 13.39 23.26
CA ASP A 81 10.50 12.10 23.94
C ASP A 81 9.60 11.14 23.14
N VAL A 82 10.09 10.72 21.97
CA VAL A 82 9.48 9.59 21.24
C VAL A 82 9.95 8.31 21.90
N SER A 83 9.23 7.85 22.93
CA SER A 83 9.46 6.54 23.52
C SER A 83 9.42 5.47 22.42
N SER A 84 10.42 4.58 22.39
CA SER A 84 10.51 3.53 21.36
C SER A 84 9.37 2.51 21.46
N SER A 85 8.69 2.44 22.63
CA SER A 85 7.59 1.53 22.91
C SER A 85 6.30 1.86 22.16
N ALA A 86 6.03 3.13 21.83
CA ALA A 86 4.90 3.49 20.97
C ALA A 86 5.08 3.02 19.52
N LEU A 87 6.31 2.63 19.15
CA LEU A 87 6.72 2.23 17.81
C LEU A 87 7.38 0.84 17.79
N THR A 88 7.21 0.03 18.84
CA THR A 88 7.77 -1.32 18.88
C THR A 88 7.07 -2.19 17.84
N ASP A 89 7.85 -2.62 16.85
CA ASP A 89 7.40 -3.39 15.70
C ASP A 89 7.90 -4.84 15.80
N PHE A 90 7.08 -5.75 15.29
CA PHE A 90 7.38 -7.18 15.15
C PHE A 90 7.15 -7.67 13.71
N VAL A 91 7.39 -6.84 12.69
CA VAL A 91 7.63 -7.16 11.25
C VAL A 91 6.89 -6.22 10.26
N ASN A 92 5.88 -5.44 10.70
CA ASN A 92 4.91 -4.76 9.82
C ASN A 92 4.57 -3.32 10.24
N GLY A 93 5.54 -2.56 10.73
CA GLY A 93 5.40 -1.18 11.19
C GLY A 93 4.40 -0.98 12.35
N PRO A 94 4.44 0.17 13.04
CA PRO A 94 3.69 0.37 14.27
C PRO A 94 2.23 0.85 14.08
N LEU A 95 1.84 1.25 12.88
CA LEU A 95 0.51 1.81 12.58
C LEU A 95 -0.32 0.84 11.75
N TYR A 96 -1.64 0.88 11.97
CA TYR A 96 -2.62 0.08 11.25
C TYR A 96 -3.73 0.96 10.67
N LEU A 97 -4.05 0.73 9.41
CA LEU A 97 -5.17 1.30 8.68
C LEU A 97 -6.35 0.33 8.73
N TYR A 98 -7.45 0.79 9.31
CA TYR A 98 -8.70 0.05 9.43
C TYR A 98 -9.71 0.60 8.45
N PHE A 99 -10.27 -0.27 7.61
CA PHE A 99 -11.36 0.09 6.72
C PHE A 99 -12.65 0.34 7.49
N CYS A 100 -13.40 1.36 7.07
CA CYS A 100 -14.62 1.81 7.73
C CYS A 100 -15.79 1.88 6.75
N ASN A 101 -17.00 1.71 7.28
CA ASN A 101 -18.21 2.04 6.56
C ASN A 101 -18.49 3.55 6.55
N GLN A 102 -19.60 3.96 5.93
CA GLN A 102 -20.01 5.36 5.82
C GLN A 102 -20.16 6.10 7.16
N TYR A 103 -20.43 5.38 8.25
CA TYR A 103 -20.58 5.94 9.60
C TYR A 103 -19.26 6.00 10.39
N GLY A 104 -18.13 5.62 9.78
CA GLY A 104 -16.83 5.57 10.47
C GLY A 104 -16.69 4.39 11.43
N LYS A 105 -17.55 3.36 11.32
CA LYS A 105 -17.41 2.12 12.08
C LYS A 105 -16.42 1.20 11.35
N ILE A 106 -15.42 0.71 12.09
CA ILE A 106 -14.43 -0.26 11.60
C ILE A 106 -15.16 -1.54 11.14
N LEU A 107 -14.79 -2.02 9.96
CA LEU A 107 -15.26 -3.29 9.41
C LEU A 107 -14.47 -4.43 10.03
N ALA A 108 -15.14 -5.27 10.83
CA ALA A 108 -14.49 -6.36 11.56
C ALA A 108 -13.99 -7.49 10.64
N ASP A 109 -14.63 -7.68 9.49
CA ASP A 109 -14.33 -8.78 8.56
C ASP A 109 -13.28 -8.40 7.51
N VAL A 110 -12.73 -7.19 7.57
CA VAL A 110 -11.68 -6.73 6.65
C VAL A 110 -10.36 -6.61 7.41
N VAL A 111 -9.35 -7.30 6.91
CA VAL A 111 -8.00 -7.27 7.47
C VAL A 111 -7.45 -5.84 7.40
N PRO A 112 -7.02 -5.23 8.53
CA PRO A 112 -6.37 -3.93 8.51
C PRO A 112 -5.03 -3.99 7.77
N LEU A 113 -4.66 -2.89 7.12
CA LEU A 113 -3.36 -2.77 6.48
C LEU A 113 -2.35 -2.26 7.50
N ALA A 114 -1.17 -2.87 7.53
CA ALA A 114 -0.13 -2.45 8.43
C ALA A 114 0.79 -1.45 7.71
N SER A 115 1.37 -0.51 8.45
CA SER A 115 2.34 0.43 7.89
C SER A 115 3.61 -0.30 7.44
N SER A 116 4.20 0.11 6.34
CA SER A 116 5.43 -0.47 5.84
C SER A 116 6.59 -0.23 6.80
N TYR A 117 7.27 -1.31 7.22
CA TYR A 117 8.47 -1.23 8.06
C TYR A 117 9.58 -0.35 7.45
N LYS A 118 9.59 -0.19 6.12
CA LYS A 118 10.56 0.68 5.40
C LYS A 118 10.35 2.16 5.72
N ASP A 119 9.15 2.54 6.15
CA ASP A 119 8.83 3.92 6.50
C ASP A 119 8.99 4.21 8.00
N ASP A 120 9.33 3.21 8.82
CA ASP A 120 9.54 3.37 10.27
C ASP A 120 10.58 4.43 10.61
N ALA A 121 11.70 4.46 9.87
CA ALA A 121 12.76 5.44 10.09
C ALA A 121 12.25 6.86 9.82
N LYS A 122 11.47 7.04 8.75
CA LYS A 122 10.86 8.33 8.38
C LYS A 122 9.81 8.76 9.41
N LEU A 123 8.97 7.82 9.86
CA LEU A 123 7.97 8.08 10.89
C LEU A 123 8.64 8.52 12.19
N LYS A 124 9.67 7.78 12.65
CA LYS A 124 10.47 8.12 13.84
C LYS A 124 11.11 9.50 13.72
N GLU A 125 11.67 9.83 12.57
CA GLU A 125 12.26 11.15 12.33
C GLU A 125 11.20 12.26 12.36
N ALA A 126 10.07 12.08 11.68
CA ALA A 126 8.98 13.06 11.66
C ALA A 126 8.32 13.24 13.03
N LEU A 127 8.23 12.20 13.84
CA LEU A 127 7.76 12.29 15.22
C LEU A 127 8.72 13.08 16.12
N LYS A 128 10.03 12.97 15.89
CA LYS A 128 11.04 13.76 16.63
C LYS A 128 11.04 15.23 16.20
N LYS A 129 11.15 15.49 14.90
CA LYS A 129 11.33 16.85 14.37
C LYS A 129 10.02 17.60 14.15
N GLY A 130 8.90 16.88 14.09
CA GLY A 130 7.65 17.39 13.55
C GLY A 130 7.69 17.50 12.02
N GLY A 131 6.54 17.81 11.43
CA GLY A 131 6.41 18.01 9.98
C GLY A 131 5.43 17.04 9.32
N GLU A 132 5.48 16.98 7.99
CA GLU A 132 4.67 16.04 7.21
C GLU A 132 5.49 14.80 6.83
N VAL A 133 4.87 13.63 6.92
CA VAL A 133 5.47 12.37 6.48
C VAL A 133 4.45 11.52 5.73
N CYS A 134 4.88 10.88 4.66
CA CYS A 134 4.08 9.91 3.93
C CYS A 134 4.46 8.50 4.39
N ILE A 135 3.48 7.72 4.83
CA ILE A 135 3.65 6.34 5.30
C ILE A 135 2.80 5.44 4.41
N SER A 136 3.43 4.40 3.87
CA SER A 136 2.77 3.40 3.04
C SER A 136 2.07 2.39 3.93
N PHE A 137 0.79 2.13 3.70
CA PHE A 137 0.06 1.01 4.33
C PHE A 137 -0.10 -0.09 3.31
N VAL A 138 0.32 -1.30 3.67
CA VAL A 138 0.40 -2.43 2.74
C VAL A 138 -0.25 -3.66 3.36
N GLY A 139 -0.82 -4.50 2.50
CA GLY A 139 -1.36 -5.77 2.93
C GLY A 139 -1.75 -6.68 1.78
N MET A 140 -2.22 -7.86 2.16
CA MET A 140 -2.79 -8.85 1.25
C MET A 140 -4.17 -9.16 1.76
N ILE A 141 -5.16 -9.19 0.88
CA ILE A 141 -6.53 -9.53 1.26
C ILE A 141 -6.91 -10.91 0.68
N PRO A 142 -7.59 -11.77 1.44
CA PRO A 142 -7.90 -13.13 0.97
C PRO A 142 -8.89 -13.16 -0.20
N SER A 143 -9.61 -12.06 -0.45
CA SER A 143 -10.67 -11.94 -1.46
C SER A 143 -10.75 -10.51 -2.01
N ASP A 144 -11.73 -10.25 -2.86
CA ASP A 144 -12.06 -8.90 -3.30
C ASP A 144 -12.29 -7.92 -2.13
N LEU A 145 -12.03 -6.63 -2.39
CA LEU A 145 -12.35 -5.53 -1.49
C LEU A 145 -13.84 -5.56 -1.12
N ALA A 146 -14.15 -5.43 0.18
CA ALA A 146 -15.52 -5.40 0.64
C ALA A 146 -16.29 -4.22 0.06
N LYS A 147 -17.49 -4.48 -0.46
CA LYS A 147 -18.31 -3.47 -1.18
C LYS A 147 -18.79 -2.30 -0.32
N ASN A 148 -18.72 -2.44 1.00
CA ASN A 148 -19.20 -1.45 1.98
C ASN A 148 -18.07 -0.57 2.57
N ILE A 149 -16.86 -0.62 1.99
CA ILE A 149 -15.76 0.27 2.36
C ILE A 149 -16.05 1.67 1.82
N ASP A 150 -16.09 2.65 2.72
CA ASP A 150 -16.37 4.06 2.40
C ASP A 150 -15.29 5.02 2.93
N GLY A 151 -14.37 4.52 3.76
CA GLY A 151 -13.23 5.28 4.25
C GLY A 151 -12.33 4.46 5.14
N PHE A 152 -11.49 5.14 5.92
CA PHE A 152 -10.53 4.49 6.80
C PHE A 152 -10.28 5.27 8.09
N THR A 153 -9.67 4.62 9.08
CA THR A 153 -9.09 5.25 10.28
C THR A 153 -7.74 4.63 10.57
N ILE A 154 -6.83 5.38 11.19
CA ILE A 154 -5.51 4.89 11.59
C ILE A 154 -5.48 4.71 13.11
N GLY A 155 -4.77 3.67 13.58
CA GLY A 155 -4.51 3.42 14.99
C GLY A 155 -3.19 2.69 15.20
N TYR A 156 -2.78 2.54 16.46
CA TYR A 156 -1.63 1.72 16.86
C TYR A 156 -2.07 0.25 17.08
N ASP A 157 -1.14 -0.71 17.05
CA ASP A 157 -1.40 -2.09 17.48
C ASP A 157 -1.47 -2.17 19.01
N VAL A 158 -2.59 -1.75 19.60
CA VAL A 158 -2.64 -1.50 21.05
C VAL A 158 -2.95 -2.75 21.88
N THR A 159 -3.31 -3.90 21.29
CA THR A 159 -4.02 -4.95 22.06
C THR A 159 -3.80 -6.41 21.64
N TYR A 160 -2.83 -6.75 20.80
CA TYR A 160 -2.69 -8.13 20.29
C TYR A 160 -3.95 -8.64 19.55
N ALA A 161 -4.92 -7.79 19.23
CA ALA A 161 -6.14 -8.15 18.51
C ALA A 161 -5.84 -8.66 17.08
N ASN A 162 -4.66 -8.31 16.55
CA ASN A 162 -4.17 -8.76 15.26
C ASN A 162 -3.25 -10.00 15.36
N GLN A 163 -3.13 -10.67 16.52
CA GLN A 163 -2.33 -11.90 16.66
C GLN A 163 -2.80 -12.97 15.68
N ASP A 164 -4.12 -13.17 15.60
CA ASP A 164 -4.75 -14.13 14.68
C ASP A 164 -4.46 -13.79 13.21
N LEU A 165 -4.29 -12.51 12.87
CA LEU A 165 -3.91 -12.08 11.52
C LEU A 165 -2.42 -12.28 11.24
N LYS A 166 -1.55 -12.03 12.24
CA LYS A 166 -0.12 -12.37 12.15
C LYS A 166 0.06 -13.88 11.98
N ASP A 167 -0.73 -14.66 12.69
CA ASP A 167 -0.74 -16.12 12.60
C ASP A 167 -1.32 -16.58 11.26
N LYS A 168 -2.42 -16.00 10.76
CA LYS A 168 -2.94 -16.28 9.41
C LYS A 168 -1.97 -15.90 8.30
N PHE A 169 -1.29 -14.75 8.40
CA PHE A 169 -0.26 -14.35 7.44
C PHE A 169 0.93 -15.31 7.45
N ARG A 170 1.37 -15.72 8.65
CA ARG A 170 2.40 -16.75 8.81
C ARG A 170 1.94 -18.10 8.28
N LEU A 171 0.70 -18.51 8.50
CA LEU A 171 0.13 -19.76 7.98
C LEU A 171 0.02 -19.75 6.45
N ASN A 172 -0.13 -18.57 5.83
CA ASN A 172 -0.06 -18.41 4.38
C ASN A 172 1.37 -18.43 3.82
N CYS A 173 2.39 -18.56 4.67
CA CYS A 173 3.81 -18.63 4.33
C CYS A 173 4.40 -19.94 4.87
N ASN A 174 4.68 -20.90 4.01
CA ASN A 174 5.17 -22.24 4.35
C ASN A 174 6.53 -22.53 3.70
N THR A 175 7.50 -21.63 3.90
CA THR A 175 8.88 -21.91 3.51
C THR A 175 9.51 -22.86 4.51
N SER A 176 9.90 -24.04 4.02
CA SER A 176 10.36 -25.15 4.86
C SER A 176 11.89 -25.26 4.99
N SER A 177 12.66 -24.54 4.16
CA SER A 177 14.12 -24.62 4.16
C SER A 177 14.83 -23.33 3.72
N MET A 178 16.08 -23.17 4.14
CA MET A 178 16.96 -22.07 3.68
C MET A 178 17.17 -22.08 2.17
N GLU A 179 17.28 -23.25 1.53
CA GLU A 179 17.44 -23.36 0.08
C GLU A 179 16.23 -22.79 -0.67
N GLN A 180 15.01 -22.99 -0.15
CA GLN A 180 13.80 -22.38 -0.70
C GLN A 180 13.80 -20.86 -0.49
N VAL A 181 14.24 -20.39 0.68
CA VAL A 181 14.41 -18.95 0.93
C VAL A 181 15.34 -18.34 -0.10
N GLU A 182 16.56 -18.86 -0.26
CA GLU A 182 17.56 -18.35 -1.20
C GLU A 182 17.08 -18.38 -2.66
N LYS A 183 16.40 -19.45 -3.07
CA LYS A 183 15.81 -19.55 -4.40
C LYS A 183 14.85 -18.39 -4.68
N TRP A 184 13.94 -18.13 -3.75
CA TRP A 184 12.93 -17.09 -3.93
C TRP A 184 13.52 -15.69 -3.80
N ASP A 185 14.44 -15.46 -2.88
CA ASP A 185 15.14 -14.18 -2.77
C ASP A 185 15.90 -13.86 -4.06
N LYS A 186 16.59 -14.83 -4.67
CA LYS A 186 17.27 -14.62 -5.96
C LYS A 186 16.31 -14.24 -7.09
N LEU A 187 15.13 -14.88 -7.16
CA LEU A 187 14.11 -14.54 -8.16
C LEU A 187 13.55 -13.13 -7.92
N ILE A 188 13.33 -12.76 -6.66
CA ILE A 188 12.86 -11.43 -6.26
C ILE A 188 13.91 -10.35 -6.57
N ASP A 189 15.18 -10.61 -6.30
CA ASP A 189 16.31 -9.73 -6.64
C ASP A 189 16.40 -9.50 -8.16
N GLU A 190 16.25 -10.57 -8.95
CA GLU A 190 16.27 -10.50 -10.40
C GLU A 190 15.08 -9.70 -10.95
N LEU A 191 13.90 -9.85 -10.35
CA LEU A 191 12.72 -9.07 -10.67
C LEU A 191 12.95 -7.58 -10.37
N GLU A 192 13.46 -7.25 -9.18
CA GLU A 192 13.76 -5.86 -8.79
C GLU A 192 14.78 -5.23 -9.75
N THR A 193 15.85 -5.95 -10.09
CA THR A 193 16.86 -5.52 -11.07
C THR A 193 16.26 -5.29 -12.46
N THR A 194 15.30 -6.14 -12.87
CA THR A 194 14.62 -6.01 -14.16
C THR A 194 13.79 -4.73 -14.23
N TYR A 195 13.09 -4.36 -13.15
CA TYR A 195 12.37 -3.09 -13.07
C TYR A 195 13.28 -1.86 -13.03
N LEU A 196 14.43 -1.95 -12.35
CA LEU A 196 15.44 -0.89 -12.41
C LEU A 196 15.98 -0.69 -13.83
N LYS A 197 16.15 -1.78 -14.58
CA LYS A 197 16.56 -1.73 -15.99
C LYS A 197 15.49 -1.06 -16.86
N GLU A 198 14.21 -1.35 -16.63
CA GLU A 198 13.10 -0.68 -17.32
C GLU A 198 13.08 0.82 -17.06
N LEU A 199 13.22 1.24 -15.79
CA LEU A 199 13.33 2.65 -15.44
C LEU A 199 14.49 3.33 -16.18
N ALA A 200 15.65 2.67 -16.26
CA ALA A 200 16.81 3.19 -16.98
C ALA A 200 16.52 3.35 -18.49
N MET A 201 15.89 2.36 -19.12
CA MET A 201 15.48 2.43 -20.54
C MET A 201 14.46 3.54 -20.80
N ASN A 202 13.55 3.82 -19.86
CA ASN A 202 12.57 4.91 -20.01
C ASN A 202 13.22 6.30 -19.92
N LYS A 203 14.39 6.41 -19.30
CA LYS A 203 15.17 7.66 -19.25
C LYS A 203 16.10 7.86 -20.45
N GLN A 204 16.39 6.80 -21.20
CA GLN A 204 17.21 6.85 -22.40
C GLN A 204 16.32 7.12 -23.63
N THR A 205 16.02 8.39 -23.90
CA THR A 205 15.28 8.80 -25.12
C THR A 205 16.20 9.06 -26.32
N ASP A 206 17.50 9.35 -26.09
CA ASP A 206 18.33 9.98 -27.12
C ASP A 206 19.52 9.12 -27.63
N GLU A 207 19.83 7.99 -26.98
CA GLU A 207 21.10 7.24 -27.23
C GLU A 207 20.94 5.94 -28.03
N LEU A 208 19.72 5.39 -28.17
CA LEU A 208 19.46 4.11 -28.85
C LEU A 208 18.53 4.30 -30.05
N ASN A 209 18.78 3.53 -31.13
CA ASN A 209 17.85 3.46 -32.25
C ASN A 209 16.48 2.95 -31.76
N PRO A 210 15.35 3.63 -32.07
CA PRO A 210 14.01 3.27 -31.59
C PRO A 210 13.66 1.78 -31.75
N THR A 211 14.05 1.15 -32.85
CA THR A 211 13.77 -0.27 -33.12
C THR A 211 14.53 -1.21 -32.18
N GLN A 212 15.76 -0.84 -31.79
CA GLN A 212 16.54 -1.62 -30.83
C GLN A 212 15.95 -1.50 -29.42
N LEU A 213 15.54 -0.28 -29.05
CA LEU A 213 14.88 0.01 -27.77
C LEU A 213 13.58 -0.80 -27.62
N ASP A 214 12.75 -0.84 -28.67
CA ASP A 214 11.48 -1.60 -28.68
C ASP A 214 11.69 -3.11 -28.55
N SER A 215 12.69 -3.66 -29.26
CA SER A 215 13.07 -5.08 -29.13
C SER A 215 13.56 -5.40 -27.71
N GLU A 216 14.37 -4.54 -27.10
CA GLU A 216 14.83 -4.72 -25.72
C GLU A 216 13.70 -4.62 -24.69
N ARG A 217 12.79 -3.66 -24.85
CA ARG A 217 11.58 -3.53 -24.03
C ARG A 217 10.71 -4.77 -24.13
N SER A 218 10.49 -5.30 -25.33
CA SER A 218 9.71 -6.53 -25.55
C SER A 218 10.33 -7.75 -24.84
N LYS A 219 11.64 -7.94 -24.98
CA LYS A 219 12.37 -9.02 -24.26
C LYS A 219 12.28 -8.86 -22.75
N LEU A 220 12.39 -7.63 -22.25
CA LEU A 220 12.30 -7.32 -20.83
C LEU A 220 10.89 -7.62 -20.29
N ASN A 221 9.84 -7.21 -21.02
CA ASN A 221 8.45 -7.49 -20.68
C ASN A 221 8.17 -9.00 -20.61
N GLY A 222 8.57 -9.77 -21.62
CA GLY A 222 8.42 -11.22 -21.60
C GLY A 222 9.24 -11.91 -20.49
N LYS A 223 10.33 -11.30 -20.02
CA LYS A 223 11.06 -11.77 -18.83
C LYS A 223 10.27 -11.46 -17.54
N LYS A 224 9.76 -10.24 -17.39
CA LYS A 224 8.93 -9.82 -16.25
C LYS A 224 7.71 -10.73 -16.10
N GLU A 225 6.96 -10.96 -17.17
CA GLU A 225 5.77 -11.83 -17.16
C GLU A 225 6.09 -13.25 -16.68
N ARG A 226 7.20 -13.84 -17.16
CA ARG A 226 7.64 -15.17 -16.72
C ARG A 226 8.06 -15.24 -15.26
N MET A 227 8.77 -14.22 -14.77
CA MET A 227 9.14 -14.15 -13.36
C MET A 227 7.89 -13.96 -12.48
N TRP A 228 6.96 -13.12 -12.90
CA TRP A 228 5.70 -12.92 -12.20
C TRP A 228 4.84 -14.18 -12.17
N ALA A 229 4.76 -14.94 -13.26
CA ALA A 229 4.04 -16.21 -13.28
C ALA A 229 4.64 -17.23 -12.27
N GLN A 230 5.96 -17.27 -12.13
CA GLN A 230 6.62 -18.12 -11.14
C GLN A 230 6.34 -17.67 -9.71
N ILE A 231 6.38 -16.36 -9.46
CA ILE A 231 6.07 -15.77 -8.15
C ILE A 231 4.61 -16.03 -7.78
N ASP A 232 3.66 -15.81 -8.69
CA ASP A 232 2.24 -16.08 -8.46
C ASP A 232 1.97 -17.56 -8.15
N SER A 233 2.66 -18.48 -8.84
CA SER A 233 2.59 -19.90 -8.51
C SER A 233 3.17 -20.21 -7.12
N ALA A 234 4.29 -19.59 -6.74
CA ALA A 234 4.92 -19.77 -5.44
C ALA A 234 4.02 -19.29 -4.30
N VAL A 235 3.39 -18.13 -4.53
CA VAL A 235 2.35 -17.54 -3.70
C VAL A 235 1.19 -18.50 -3.47
N LYS A 236 0.60 -19.04 -4.53
CA LYS A 236 -0.55 -19.96 -4.46
C LYS A 236 -0.19 -21.27 -3.76
N ALA A 237 1.07 -21.69 -3.85
CA ALA A 237 1.61 -22.83 -3.15
C ALA A 237 2.06 -22.52 -1.72
N HIS A 238 1.88 -21.28 -1.23
CA HIS A 238 2.37 -20.82 0.06
C HIS A 238 3.89 -21.03 0.25
N ALA A 239 4.69 -20.97 -0.82
CA ALA A 239 6.10 -21.34 -0.77
C ALA A 239 7.03 -20.21 -0.31
N LEU A 240 6.54 -18.97 -0.25
CA LEU A 240 7.31 -17.77 0.08
C LEU A 240 7.36 -17.48 1.58
N ALA A 241 8.48 -16.90 2.02
CA ALA A 241 8.65 -16.48 3.40
C ALA A 241 7.94 -15.14 3.65
N PRO A 242 7.55 -14.83 4.90
CA PRO A 242 6.89 -13.57 5.25
C PRO A 242 7.61 -12.33 4.72
N MET A 243 8.94 -12.27 4.84
CA MET A 243 9.73 -11.13 4.35
C MET A 243 9.74 -11.01 2.82
N GLN A 244 9.73 -12.13 2.10
CA GLN A 244 9.72 -12.15 0.64
C GLN A 244 8.41 -11.59 0.08
N MET A 245 7.30 -11.94 0.74
CA MET A 245 5.96 -11.45 0.46
C MET A 245 5.87 -9.93 0.61
N VAL A 246 6.48 -9.37 1.65
CA VAL A 246 6.57 -7.91 1.84
C VAL A 246 7.46 -7.25 0.77
N ARG A 247 8.59 -7.87 0.41
CA ARG A 247 9.48 -7.36 -0.65
C ARG A 247 8.78 -7.28 -1.99
N LEU A 248 8.03 -8.32 -2.36
CA LEU A 248 7.25 -8.38 -3.61
C LEU A 248 6.21 -7.27 -3.72
N GLY A 249 5.48 -6.99 -2.63
CA GLY A 249 4.57 -5.85 -2.57
C GLY A 249 5.26 -4.52 -2.87
N GLY A 250 6.46 -4.31 -2.29
CA GLY A 250 7.27 -3.12 -2.56
C GLY A 250 7.78 -3.01 -4.00
N ILE A 251 8.13 -4.14 -4.64
CA ILE A 251 8.57 -4.14 -6.06
C ILE A 251 7.40 -3.81 -6.98
N HIS A 252 6.21 -4.37 -6.71
CA HIS A 252 5.00 -4.06 -7.48
C HIS A 252 4.67 -2.56 -7.42
N MET A 253 4.87 -1.92 -6.28
CA MET A 253 4.68 -0.47 -6.16
C MET A 253 5.67 0.36 -6.98
N LYS A 254 6.95 -0.01 -6.93
CA LYS A 254 7.97 0.63 -7.78
C LYS A 254 7.61 0.47 -9.25
N ALA A 255 7.23 -0.73 -9.67
CA ALA A 255 6.80 -1.01 -11.04
C ALA A 255 5.66 -0.10 -11.49
N LYS A 256 4.62 0.01 -10.68
CA LYS A 256 3.47 0.86 -10.97
C LYS A 256 3.83 2.33 -11.11
N SER A 257 4.66 2.86 -10.20
CA SER A 257 5.15 4.24 -10.30
C SER A 257 5.95 4.49 -11.58
N ILE A 258 6.67 3.48 -12.08
CA ILE A 258 7.42 3.57 -13.35
C ILE A 258 6.45 3.59 -14.55
N GLU A 259 5.44 2.72 -14.53
CA GLU A 259 4.42 2.63 -15.59
C GLU A 259 3.55 3.89 -15.67
N GLU A 260 3.21 4.49 -14.52
CA GLU A 260 2.43 5.73 -14.46
C GLU A 260 3.27 6.99 -14.73
N GLY A 261 4.56 6.98 -14.35
CA GLY A 261 5.49 8.11 -14.57
C GLY A 261 6.14 8.15 -15.95
N GLY A 262 6.03 7.08 -16.75
CA GLY A 262 6.54 6.99 -18.13
C GLY A 262 5.65 7.65 -19.18
N PHE A 263 4.52 8.24 -18.79
CA PHE A 263 3.65 9.06 -19.64
C PHE A 263 3.89 10.55 -19.38
N HIS A 264 5.05 11.06 -19.80
CA HIS A 264 5.27 12.50 -20.00
C HIS A 264 6.14 12.73 -21.23
#